data_AF-A0A8T0VV25-F1
#
_entry.id   AF-A0A8T0VV25-F1
#
_cell.length_a   1.000
_cell.length_b   1.000
_cell.length_c   1.000
_cell.angle_alpha   90.00
_cell.angle_beta   90.00
_cell.angle_gamma   90.00
#
_symmetry.space_group_name_H-M   'P 1'
#
loop_
_entity.id
_entity.type
_entity.pdbx_description
1 polymer ?
#
loop_
_entity_poly.entity_id
_entity_poly.type
_entity_poly.pdbx_seq_one_letter_code
_entity_poly.pdbx_strand_id
1 'polypeptide(L)'
;MPRRGKASKPRVRVANAYERLPLPSGVPVPMCFCGDPFKRYWMCSNYAFEPSPQMICIGLMEDKEWMEKLKGWDAEREEWVESRCKEEAAEKEREAEMRMRHEVEAREVREKNLECARRAKAAMEENPVVLRKGKWPCCTQ
;
A
#
# COMPACT_ATOMS: atom_id res chain seq x y z
N MET A 1 29.75 -35.40 -3.20
CA MET A 1 28.63 -34.44 -3.09
C MET A 1 27.60 -34.95 -2.09
N PRO A 2 27.34 -34.27 -0.96
CA PRO A 2 26.39 -34.77 0.03
C PRO A 2 24.96 -34.49 -0.44
N ARG A 3 24.11 -35.51 -0.42
CA ARG A 3 22.68 -35.39 -0.77
C ARG A 3 21.98 -34.59 0.33
N ARG A 4 21.39 -33.47 -0.05
CA ARG A 4 20.60 -32.55 0.78
C ARG A 4 19.36 -33.27 1.34
N GLY A 5 19.48 -33.81 2.55
CA GLY A 5 18.35 -34.36 3.30
C GLY A 5 17.34 -33.26 3.64
N LYS A 6 16.06 -33.48 3.32
CA LYS A 6 14.97 -32.58 3.67
C LYS A 6 14.81 -32.59 5.20
N ALA A 7 15.10 -31.46 5.85
CA ALA A 7 14.79 -31.26 7.25
C ALA A 7 13.27 -31.39 7.46
N SER A 8 12.84 -32.38 8.23
CA SER A 8 11.48 -32.48 8.71
C SER A 8 11.19 -31.27 9.60
N LYS A 9 10.19 -30.46 9.23
CA LYS A 9 9.72 -29.34 10.06
C LYS A 9 9.39 -29.86 11.47
N PRO A 10 9.79 -29.16 12.55
CA PRO A 10 9.35 -29.52 13.89
C PRO A 10 7.82 -29.45 13.92
N ARG A 11 7.19 -30.51 14.45
CA ARG A 11 5.76 -30.48 14.75
C ARG A 11 5.55 -29.41 15.82
N VAL A 12 4.98 -28.28 15.42
CA VAL A 12 4.43 -27.30 16.36
C VAL A 12 3.37 -28.05 17.16
N ARG A 13 3.66 -28.31 18.45
CA ARG A 13 2.63 -28.72 19.39
C ARG A 13 1.72 -27.52 19.52
N VAL A 14 0.54 -27.60 18.90
CA VAL A 14 -0.57 -26.69 19.19
C VAL A 14 -1.01 -27.05 20.60
N ALA A 15 -0.33 -26.47 21.59
CA ALA A 15 -0.84 -26.45 22.95
C ALA A 15 -2.11 -25.62 22.89
N ASN A 16 -3.25 -26.23 23.25
CA ASN A 16 -4.48 -25.49 23.42
C ASN A 16 -4.20 -24.36 24.41
N ALA A 17 -4.65 -23.13 24.12
CA ALA A 17 -4.46 -21.93 24.94
C ALA A 17 -5.04 -22.02 26.37
N TYR A 18 -5.51 -23.20 26.78
CA TYR A 18 -6.14 -23.53 28.05
C TYR A 18 -5.42 -24.64 28.84
N GLU A 19 -4.26 -25.15 28.37
CA GLU A 19 -3.45 -26.04 29.20
C GLU A 19 -2.89 -25.25 30.40
N ARG A 20 -3.38 -25.58 31.61
CA ARG A 20 -2.93 -24.98 32.86
C ARG A 20 -1.47 -25.39 33.10
N LEU A 21 -0.54 -24.47 32.89
CA LEU A 21 0.83 -24.64 33.34
C LEU A 21 0.85 -24.87 34.86
N PRO A 22 1.70 -25.79 35.37
CA PRO A 22 1.85 -25.95 36.82
C PRO A 22 2.34 -24.63 37.40
N LEU A 23 1.64 -24.15 38.41
CA LEU A 23 2.01 -22.91 39.10
C LEU A 23 3.40 -23.08 39.74
N PRO A 24 4.26 -22.05 39.70
CA PRO A 24 5.57 -22.10 40.33
C PRO A 24 5.45 -22.37 41.83
N SER A 25 6.33 -23.23 42.35
CA SER A 25 6.39 -23.61 43.76
C SER A 25 6.51 -22.37 44.64
N GLY A 26 5.56 -22.17 45.57
CA GLY A 26 5.54 -21.06 46.51
C GLY A 26 4.43 -20.03 46.31
N VAL A 27 3.66 -20.10 45.21
CA VAL A 27 2.44 -19.30 45.08
C VAL A 27 1.33 -19.99 45.88
N PRO A 28 0.71 -19.35 46.89
CA PRO A 28 -0.43 -19.92 47.58
C PRO A 28 -1.54 -20.13 46.56
N VAL A 29 -1.83 -21.39 46.25
CA VAL A 29 -2.99 -21.76 45.43
C VAL A 29 -4.20 -21.36 46.26
N PRO A 30 -5.04 -20.41 45.80
CA PRO A 30 -6.26 -20.09 46.52
C PRO A 30 -7.12 -21.35 46.53
N MET A 31 -7.20 -21.99 47.70
CA MET A 31 -8.11 -23.11 47.88
C MET A 31 -9.54 -22.57 47.74
N CYS A 32 -10.15 -22.76 46.57
CA CYS A 32 -11.61 -22.80 46.54
C CYS A 32 -11.99 -23.99 47.41
N PHE A 33 -12.57 -23.73 48.58
CA PHE A 33 -13.09 -24.74 49.48
C PHE A 33 -14.38 -25.33 48.89
N CYS A 34 -14.23 -26.01 47.75
CA CYS A 34 -15.29 -26.38 46.84
C CYS A 34 -15.10 -27.86 46.46
N GLY A 35 -15.10 -28.73 47.48
CA GLY A 35 -14.89 -30.17 47.36
C GLY A 35 -16.11 -30.95 46.87
N ASP A 36 -16.82 -30.45 45.85
CA ASP A 36 -18.03 -31.11 45.35
C ASP A 36 -18.07 -31.12 43.80
N PRO A 37 -18.01 -32.30 43.14
CA PRO A 37 -17.91 -32.39 41.68
C PRO A 37 -19.23 -32.05 40.94
N PHE A 38 -20.33 -31.76 41.64
CA PHE A 38 -21.64 -31.51 41.03
C PHE A 38 -22.16 -30.07 41.07
N LYS A 39 -21.37 -29.08 41.54
CA LYS A 39 -21.75 -27.66 41.46
C LYS A 39 -21.06 -26.96 40.29
N ARG A 40 -21.57 -27.22 39.09
CA ARG A 40 -21.37 -26.35 37.91
C ARG A 40 -22.13 -25.03 38.15
N TYR A 41 -21.48 -23.92 37.84
CA TYR A 41 -22.06 -22.57 37.78
C TYR A 41 -22.77 -22.08 39.05
N TRP A 42 -22.00 -21.76 40.09
CA TRP A 42 -22.41 -20.71 41.00
C TRP A 42 -21.27 -19.73 41.15
N MET A 43 -21.58 -18.48 40.82
CA MET A 43 -20.66 -17.35 40.71
C MET A 43 -19.68 -17.34 41.88
N CYS A 44 -18.39 -17.18 41.56
CA CYS A 44 -17.40 -16.66 42.48
C CYS A 44 -17.79 -15.21 42.80
N SER A 45 -18.85 -15.05 43.58
CA SER A 45 -19.29 -13.77 44.10
C SER A 45 -18.34 -13.38 45.21
N ASN A 46 -17.65 -12.25 45.02
CA ASN A 46 -16.89 -11.51 46.05
C ASN A 46 -15.39 -11.82 46.20
N TYR A 47 -14.68 -12.10 45.11
CA TYR A 47 -13.45 -11.34 44.90
C TYR A 47 -13.72 -10.33 43.79
N ALA A 48 -14.58 -9.35 44.06
CA ALA A 48 -14.45 -8.08 43.38
C ALA A 48 -13.05 -7.61 43.77
N PHE A 49 -12.09 -7.75 42.86
CA PHE A 49 -10.87 -6.99 42.99
C PHE A 49 -11.34 -5.55 43.03
N GLU A 50 -11.39 -4.98 44.24
CA GLU A 50 -11.63 -3.57 44.47
C GLU A 50 -10.24 -2.95 44.38
N PRO A 51 -9.80 -2.53 43.17
CA PRO A 51 -8.53 -1.83 43.05
C PRO A 51 -8.55 -0.70 44.05
N SER A 52 -7.45 -0.55 44.79
CA SER A 52 -7.36 0.57 45.72
C SER A 52 -7.62 1.86 44.93
N PRO A 53 -8.22 2.90 45.55
CA PRO A 53 -8.43 4.17 44.88
C PRO A 53 -7.17 4.70 44.18
N GLN A 54 -5.98 4.37 44.72
CA GLN A 54 -4.68 4.67 44.10
C GLN A 54 -4.45 3.91 42.79
N MET A 55 -4.76 2.62 42.72
CA MET A 55 -4.62 1.82 41.48
C MET A 55 -5.59 2.28 40.38
N ILE A 56 -6.81 2.68 40.76
CA ILE A 56 -7.78 3.29 39.82
C ILE A 56 -7.21 4.61 39.28
N CYS A 57 -6.69 5.46 40.16
CA CYS A 57 -6.10 6.74 39.77
C CYS A 57 -4.88 6.57 38.85
N ILE A 58 -4.01 5.58 39.11
CA ILE A 58 -2.83 5.30 38.27
C ILE A 58 -3.27 4.83 36.88
N GLY A 59 -4.19 3.87 36.77
CA GLY A 59 -4.71 3.40 35.49
C GLY A 59 -5.38 4.51 34.67
N LEU A 60 -6.19 5.35 35.31
CA LEU A 60 -6.82 6.50 34.64
C LEU A 60 -5.82 7.60 34.23
N MET A 61 -4.67 7.69 34.90
CA MET A 61 -3.62 8.65 34.55
C MET A 61 -2.78 8.15 33.37
N GLU A 62 -2.42 6.86 33.35
CA GLU A 62 -1.77 6.21 32.21
C GLU A 62 -2.66 6.23 30.96
N ASP A 63 -3.97 6.01 31.11
CA ASP A 63 -4.93 6.10 30.01
C ASP A 63 -4.96 7.50 29.38
N LYS A 64 -4.87 8.56 30.17
CA LYS A 64 -4.87 9.94 29.66
C LYS A 64 -3.60 10.24 28.86
N GLU A 65 -2.43 9.91 29.39
CA GLU A 65 -1.15 10.09 28.69
C GLU A 65 -1.10 9.29 27.39
N TRP A 66 -1.61 8.06 27.42
CA TRP A 66 -1.66 7.20 26.24
C TRP A 66 -2.61 7.75 25.16
N MET A 67 -3.76 8.27 25.57
CA MET A 67 -4.72 8.92 24.66
C MET A 67 -4.18 10.23 24.06
N GLU A 68 -3.42 11.02 24.81
CA GLU A 68 -2.74 12.21 24.27
C GLU A 68 -1.67 11.85 23.25
N LYS A 69 -0.89 10.80 23.53
CA LYS A 69 0.12 10.30 22.60
C LYS A 69 -0.49 9.78 21.30
N LEU A 70 -1.59 9.04 21.38
CA LEU A 70 -2.35 8.62 20.20
C LEU A 70 -2.82 9.81 19.36
N LYS A 71 -3.36 10.86 20.01
CA LYS A 71 -3.76 12.09 19.31
C LYS A 71 -2.57 12.74 18.59
N GLY A 72 -1.39 12.73 19.22
CA GLY A 72 -0.16 13.22 18.59
C GLY A 72 0.21 12.42 17.34
N TRP A 73 0.13 11.09 17.40
CA TRP A 73 0.38 10.23 16.24
C TRP A 73 -0.66 10.35 15.14
N ASP A 74 -1.93 10.56 15.50
CA ASP A 74 -3.00 10.79 14.52
C ASP A 74 -2.75 12.11 13.77
N ALA A 75 -2.36 13.18 14.48
CA ALA A 75 -2.03 14.46 13.89
C ALA A 75 -0.79 14.40 12.98
N GLU A 76 0.30 13.75 13.43
CA GLU A 76 1.51 13.56 12.63
C GLU A 76 1.21 12.78 11.34
N ARG A 77 0.39 11.72 11.44
CA ARG A 77 -0.03 10.94 10.28
C ARG A 77 -0.91 11.76 9.33
N GLU A 78 -1.78 12.60 9.86
CA GLU A 78 -2.63 13.49 9.05
C GLU A 78 -1.78 14.51 8.28
N GLU A 79 -0.82 15.15 8.93
CA GLU A 79 0.14 16.08 8.29
C GLU A 79 0.95 15.39 7.19
N TRP A 80 1.41 14.16 7.45
CA TRP A 80 2.14 13.37 6.46
C TRP A 80 1.28 13.04 5.24
N VAL A 81 0.02 12.66 5.45
CA VAL A 81 -0.94 12.39 4.37
C VAL A 81 -1.22 13.66 3.57
N GLU A 82 -1.45 14.79 4.25
CA GLU A 82 -1.70 16.07 3.58
C GLU A 82 -0.51 16.51 2.73
N SER A 83 0.71 16.38 3.27
CA SER A 83 1.95 16.69 2.55
C SER A 83 2.10 15.83 1.29
N ARG A 84 1.86 14.52 1.41
CA ARG A 84 1.89 13.61 0.27
C ARG A 84 0.80 13.92 -0.76
N CYS A 85 -0.40 14.29 -0.33
CA CYS A 85 -1.47 14.70 -1.24
C CYS A 85 -1.10 15.97 -2.02
N LYS A 86 -0.45 16.94 -1.37
CA LYS A 86 0.06 18.16 -2.03
C LYS A 86 1.14 17.83 -3.07
N GLU A 87 2.07 16.95 -2.72
CA GLU A 87 3.12 16.51 -3.65
C GLU A 87 2.54 15.78 -4.87
N GLU A 88 1.61 14.85 -4.64
CA GLU A 88 0.94 14.11 -5.72
C GLU A 88 0.13 15.05 -6.62
N ALA A 89 -0.53 16.07 -6.06
CA ALA A 89 -1.23 17.09 -6.84
C ALA A 89 -0.27 17.89 -7.72
N ALA A 90 0.88 18.31 -7.16
CA ALA A 90 1.91 19.02 -7.92
C ALA A 90 2.56 18.13 -9.00
N GLU A 91 2.72 16.83 -8.76
CA GLU A 91 3.20 15.88 -9.76
C GLU A 91 2.20 15.72 -10.91
N LYS A 92 0.91 15.57 -10.60
CA LYS A 92 -0.15 15.50 -11.62
C LYS A 92 -0.23 16.76 -12.47
N GLU A 93 -0.01 17.94 -11.88
CA GLU A 93 0.06 19.20 -12.62
C GLU A 93 1.25 19.21 -13.59
N ARG A 94 2.44 18.81 -13.12
CA ARG A 94 3.63 18.68 -13.98
C ARG A 94 3.43 17.67 -15.10
N GLU A 95 2.81 16.53 -14.82
CA GLU A 95 2.52 15.51 -15.82
C GLU A 95 1.52 16.02 -16.86
N ALA A 96 0.46 16.71 -16.41
CA ALA A 96 -0.51 17.33 -17.31
C ALA A 96 0.17 18.39 -18.20
N GLU A 97 1.05 19.22 -17.64
CA GLU A 97 1.81 20.21 -18.41
C GLU A 97 2.71 19.54 -19.48
N MET A 98 3.45 18.50 -19.10
CA MET A 98 4.27 17.74 -20.05
C MET A 98 3.41 17.09 -21.15
N ARG A 99 2.24 16.57 -20.79
CA ARG A 99 1.30 15.99 -21.75
C ARG A 99 0.80 17.04 -22.74
N MET A 100 0.42 18.22 -22.27
CA MET A 100 0.01 19.34 -23.13
C MET A 100 1.14 19.77 -24.07
N ARG A 101 2.38 19.86 -23.57
CA ARG A 101 3.56 20.17 -24.40
C ARG A 101 3.74 19.14 -25.52
N HIS A 102 3.69 17.85 -25.19
CA HIS A 102 3.78 16.79 -26.19
C HIS A 102 2.64 16.80 -27.21
N GLU A 103 1.41 17.14 -26.80
CA GLU A 103 0.28 17.27 -27.71
C GLU A 103 0.46 18.43 -28.71
N VAL A 104 0.99 19.56 -28.24
CA VAL A 104 1.33 20.71 -29.07
C VAL A 104 2.43 20.35 -30.07
N GLU A 105 3.52 19.73 -29.60
CA GLU A 105 4.61 19.25 -30.48
C GLU A 105 4.09 18.26 -31.54
N ALA A 106 3.25 17.31 -31.16
CA ALA A 106 2.66 16.35 -32.08
C ALA A 106 1.77 17.03 -33.12
N ARG A 107 1.05 18.10 -32.74
CA ARG A 107 0.24 18.90 -33.67
C ARG A 107 1.13 19.66 -34.66
N GLU A 108 2.21 20.29 -34.20
CA GLU A 108 3.16 20.98 -35.07
C GLU A 108 3.83 20.02 -36.07
N VAL A 109 4.22 18.83 -35.62
CA VAL A 109 4.81 17.81 -36.52
C VAL A 109 3.79 17.38 -37.59
N ARG A 110 2.53 17.15 -37.21
CA ARG A 110 1.47 16.84 -38.17
C ARG A 110 1.29 17.98 -39.18
N GLU A 111 1.31 19.23 -38.74
CA GLU A 111 1.17 20.38 -39.62
C GLU A 111 2.35 20.53 -40.60
N LYS A 112 3.59 20.39 -40.12
CA LYS A 112 4.80 20.39 -40.97
C LYS A 112 4.75 19.27 -42.02
N ASN A 113 4.29 18.08 -41.65
CA ASN A 113 4.12 16.98 -42.61
C ASN A 113 3.09 17.30 -43.69
N LEU A 114 1.97 17.92 -43.31
CA LEU A 114 0.96 18.37 -44.28
C LEU A 114 1.50 19.48 -45.18
N GLU A 115 2.28 20.42 -44.65
CA GLU A 115 2.95 21.46 -45.43
C GLU A 115 3.95 20.88 -46.43
N CYS A 116 4.79 19.93 -46.01
CA CYS A 116 5.69 19.19 -46.89
C CYS A 116 4.92 18.49 -48.01
N ALA A 117 3.80 17.85 -47.70
CA ALA A 117 2.94 17.22 -48.71
C ALA A 117 2.34 18.23 -49.70
N ARG A 118 1.89 19.40 -49.21
CA ARG A 118 1.40 20.49 -50.07
C ARG A 118 2.49 21.03 -51.00
N ARG A 119 3.71 21.23 -50.48
CA ARG A 119 4.87 21.65 -51.28
C ARG A 119 5.25 20.63 -52.33
N ALA A 120 5.31 19.35 -51.97
CA ALA A 120 5.56 18.27 -52.92
C ALA A 120 4.50 18.23 -54.02
N LYS A 121 3.21 18.40 -53.67
CA LYS A 121 2.13 18.48 -54.65
C LYS A 121 2.29 19.66 -55.61
N ALA A 122 2.56 20.86 -55.09
CA ALA A 122 2.76 22.07 -55.90
C ALA A 122 3.95 21.91 -56.86
N ALA A 123 5.07 21.35 -56.40
CA ALA A 123 6.22 21.08 -57.25
C ALA A 123 5.92 20.12 -58.41
N MET A 124 5.06 19.12 -58.19
CA MET A 124 4.61 18.19 -59.24
C MET A 124 3.66 18.84 -60.25
N GLU A 125 2.87 19.83 -59.81
CA GLU A 125 1.96 20.60 -60.66
C GLU A 125 2.69 21.65 -61.51
N GLU A 126 3.68 22.35 -60.94
CA GLU A 126 4.52 23.34 -61.63
C GLU A 126 5.45 22.70 -62.67
N ASN A 127 5.86 21.44 -62.48
CA ASN A 127 6.74 20.74 -63.41
C ASN A 127 6.12 19.45 -63.99
N PRO A 128 5.06 19.58 -64.83
CA PRO A 128 4.36 18.42 -65.39
C PRO A 128 5.20 17.65 -66.41
N VAL A 129 6.33 18.21 -66.84
CA VAL A 129 7.25 17.59 -67.81
C VAL A 129 8.00 16.40 -67.20
N VAL A 130 8.25 16.39 -65.89
CA VAL A 130 8.91 15.26 -65.20
C VAL A 130 8.02 14.01 -65.20
N LEU A 131 6.70 14.18 -65.07
CA LEU A 131 5.72 13.08 -65.16
C LEU A 131 5.56 12.53 -66.59
N ARG A 132 5.79 13.34 -67.64
CA ARG A 132 5.64 12.92 -69.05
C ARG A 132 6.86 12.19 -69.62
N LYS A 133 8.03 12.28 -68.98
CA LYS A 133 9.28 11.63 -69.45
C LYS A 133 9.38 10.12 -69.16
N GLY A 134 8.28 9.46 -68.81
CA GLY A 134 8.20 8.01 -68.61
C GLY A 134 8.13 7.15 -69.89
N LYS A 135 8.09 7.74 -71.09
CA LYS A 135 8.26 6.96 -72.33
C LYS A 135 9.74 6.67 -72.55
N TRP A 136 10.19 5.54 -72.01
CA TRP A 136 11.46 4.93 -72.41
C TRP A 136 11.45 4.72 -73.93
N PRO A 137 12.53 5.04 -74.67
CA PRO A 137 12.63 4.67 -76.07
C PRO A 137 12.54 3.15 -76.15
N CYS A 138 11.51 2.61 -76.79
CA CYS A 138 11.50 1.21 -77.17
C CYS A 138 12.75 0.98 -78.02
N CYS A 139 13.62 0.07 -77.59
CA CYS A 139 14.72 -0.42 -78.43
C CYS A 139 14.13 -0.92 -79.74
N THR A 140 14.38 -0.20 -80.83
CA THR A 140 14.16 -0.69 -82.18
C THR A 140 15.31 -1.62 -82.53
N GLN A 141 14.98 -2.90 -82.71
CA GLN A 141 15.86 -3.97 -83.15
C GLN A 141 16.03 -3.96 -84.67
#